data_AF-A0A2H0NYW8-F1
#
_entry.id   AF-A0A2H0NYW8-F1
#
_cell.length_a   1.000
_cell.length_b   1.000
_cell.length_c   1.000
_cell.angle_alpha   90.00
_cell.angle_beta   90.00
_cell.angle_gamma   90.00
#
_symmetry.space_group_name_H-M   'P 1'
#
loop_
_entity.id
_entity.type
_entity.pdbx_description
1 polymer ?
#
loop_
_entity_poly.entity_id
_entity_poly.type
_entity_poly.pdbx_seq_one_letter_code
_entity_poly.pdbx_strand_id
1 'polypeptide(L)'
;MACGREPGGKQEREFGPCPAALPGEGDGVNRGKFRGRVCWSVTGTLCNGQVQGPFARKMLGCLNCRFLQSVQDTESNSFILMPRAKK
;
A
#
# COMPACT_ATOMS: atom_id res chain seq x y z
N MET A 1 -5.59 0.74 9.97
CA MET A 1 -4.46 1.49 9.38
C MET A 1 -3.96 2.44 10.44
N ALA A 2 -2.82 2.15 11.06
CA ALA A 2 -2.09 3.01 12.01
C ALA A 2 -0.84 2.26 12.50
N CYS A 3 -0.03 1.74 11.56
CA CYS A 3 1.17 1.00 11.94
C CYS A 3 2.32 1.92 12.38
N GLY A 4 2.18 3.24 12.29
CA GLY A 4 3.20 4.19 12.77
C GLY A 4 4.51 4.18 11.96
N ARG A 5 4.52 3.55 10.78
CA ARG A 5 5.68 3.46 9.89
C ARG A 5 5.65 4.51 8.78
N GLU A 6 4.75 5.49 8.83
CA GLU A 6 4.86 6.69 7.99
C GLU A 6 6.22 7.39 8.21
N PRO A 7 6.74 8.16 7.23
CA PRO A 7 7.94 8.97 7.44
C PRO A 7 7.77 9.91 8.64
N GLY A 8 8.70 9.88 9.59
CA GLY A 8 8.63 10.56 10.88
C GLY A 8 7.76 9.84 11.94
N GLY A 9 7.20 8.67 11.62
CA GLY A 9 6.27 7.93 12.47
C GLY A 9 6.95 7.18 13.61
N LYS A 10 6.17 6.87 14.67
CA LYS A 10 6.68 6.27 15.91
C LYS A 10 7.38 4.91 15.76
N GLN A 11 7.06 4.16 14.70
CA GLN A 11 7.64 2.83 14.40
C GLN A 11 8.71 2.88 13.29
N GLU A 12 9.00 4.06 12.73
CA GLU A 12 10.03 4.20 11.68
C GLU A 12 11.41 3.78 12.17
N ARG A 13 11.80 4.15 13.39
CA ARG A 13 13.15 3.83 13.92
C ARG A 13 13.40 2.33 14.08
N GLU A 14 12.38 1.57 14.43
CA GLU A 14 12.49 0.14 14.72
C GLU A 14 12.33 -0.72 13.46
N PHE A 15 11.37 -0.38 12.59
CA PHE A 15 11.02 -1.20 11.43
C PHE A 15 11.35 -0.54 10.08
N GLY A 16 11.93 0.66 10.09
CA GLY A 16 12.08 1.50 8.90
C GLY A 16 10.76 2.09 8.40
N PRO A 17 10.83 3.08 7.50
CA PRO A 17 9.64 3.68 6.90
C PRO A 17 8.86 2.64 6.07
N CYS A 18 7.55 2.84 5.99
CA CYS A 18 6.65 1.99 5.24
C CYS A 18 6.99 2.13 3.76
N PRO A 19 7.27 1.03 3.03
CA PRO A 19 7.63 1.11 1.63
C PRO A 19 6.51 1.68 0.75
N ALA A 20 5.26 1.63 1.21
CA ALA A 20 4.14 2.27 0.52
C ALA A 20 4.16 3.82 0.61
N ALA A 21 4.85 4.37 1.60
CA ALA A 21 4.95 5.82 1.86
C ALA A 21 6.24 6.45 1.31
N LEU A 22 7.10 5.67 0.65
CA LEU A 22 8.31 6.14 0.00
C LEU A 22 8.09 6.41 -1.49
N PRO A 23 8.87 7.32 -2.11
CA PRO A 23 8.83 7.55 -3.55
C PRO A 23 8.96 6.29 -4.41
N GLY A 24 8.44 6.36 -5.64
CA GLY A 24 8.65 5.38 -6.71
C GLY A 24 7.36 5.12 -7.51
N GLU A 25 7.31 3.99 -8.20
CA GLU A 25 6.20 3.65 -9.10
C GLU A 25 4.86 3.61 -8.35
N GLY A 26 3.81 4.16 -8.97
CA GLY A 26 2.46 4.22 -8.37
C GLY A 26 2.06 5.59 -7.85
N ASP A 27 2.96 6.59 -7.84
CA ASP A 27 2.60 7.97 -7.51
C ASP A 27 1.47 8.50 -8.42
N GLY A 28 0.47 9.14 -7.82
CA GLY A 28 -0.74 9.61 -8.51
C GLY A 28 -1.79 8.53 -8.79
N VAL A 29 -1.46 7.23 -8.67
CA VAL A 29 -2.41 6.15 -8.95
C VAL A 29 -3.50 6.13 -7.89
N ASN A 30 -4.75 5.97 -8.34
CA ASN A 30 -5.95 6.10 -7.49
C ASN A 30 -5.94 7.43 -6.72
N ARG A 31 -5.47 8.54 -7.32
CA ARG A 31 -5.32 9.85 -6.67
C ARG A 31 -4.49 9.79 -5.36
N GLY A 32 -3.63 8.79 -5.25
CA GLY A 32 -2.77 8.57 -4.10
C GLY A 32 -1.41 9.27 -4.24
N LYS A 33 -0.74 9.45 -3.11
CA LYS A 33 0.67 9.81 -3.06
C LYS A 33 1.52 8.56 -2.91
N PHE A 34 2.57 8.46 -3.72
CA PHE A 34 3.43 7.29 -3.85
C PHE A 34 2.59 6.01 -3.99
N ARG A 35 2.88 4.97 -3.22
CA ARG A 35 2.14 3.70 -3.28
C ARG A 35 1.08 3.59 -2.18
N GLY A 36 0.70 4.70 -1.54
CA GLY A 36 -0.24 4.69 -0.42
C GLY A 36 -1.61 4.10 -0.78
N ARG A 37 -2.17 4.52 -1.92
CA ARG A 37 -3.46 4.01 -2.45
C ARG A 37 -3.32 2.86 -3.45
N VAL A 38 -2.17 2.19 -3.41
CA VAL A 38 -1.90 0.91 -4.08
C VAL A 38 -1.06 0.01 -3.18
N CYS A 39 -1.17 0.13 -1.85
CA CYS A 39 -0.25 -0.52 -0.91
C CYS A 39 -0.31 -2.06 -0.96
N TRP A 40 -1.37 -2.62 -1.55
CA TRP A 40 -1.51 -4.04 -1.84
C TRP A 40 -0.51 -4.55 -2.90
N SER A 41 0.03 -3.66 -3.75
CA SER A 41 1.05 -4.02 -4.73
C SER A 41 2.48 -4.01 -4.16
N VAL A 42 2.65 -3.68 -2.87
CA VAL A 42 3.96 -3.45 -2.24
C VAL A 42 4.23 -4.47 -1.12
N THR A 43 5.32 -5.23 -1.23
CA THR A 43 5.78 -6.15 -0.17
C THR A 43 6.42 -5.37 0.99
N GLY A 44 6.62 -6.01 2.15
CA GLY A 44 7.30 -5.39 3.29
C GLY A 44 6.50 -4.33 4.06
N THR A 45 5.26 -4.04 3.63
CA THR A 45 4.30 -3.23 4.39
C THR A 45 3.90 -3.93 5.68
N LEU A 46 3.61 -3.17 6.75
CA LEU A 46 3.07 -3.72 7.99
C LEU A 46 1.53 -3.58 8.00
N CYS A 47 0.82 -4.68 7.83
CA CYS A 47 -0.63 -4.75 7.92
C CYS A 47 -1.01 -5.74 9.03
N ASN A 48 -2.02 -5.41 9.84
CA ASN A 48 -2.47 -6.24 10.96
C ASN A 48 -1.33 -6.64 11.94
N GLY A 49 -0.36 -5.74 12.14
CA GLY A 49 0.79 -5.98 13.03
C GLY A 49 1.85 -6.92 12.47
N GLN A 50 1.71 -7.40 11.23
CA GLN A 50 2.66 -8.33 10.60
C GLN A 50 3.23 -7.78 9.31
N VAL A 51 4.52 -8.05 9.07
CA VAL A 51 5.16 -7.72 7.80
C VAL A 51 4.56 -8.61 6.73
N GLN A 52 4.05 -8.00 5.67
CA GLN A 52 3.45 -8.74 4.56
C GLN A 52 4.53 -9.34 3.69
N GLY A 53 4.45 -10.67 3.54
CA GLY A 53 5.38 -11.49 2.79
C GLY A 53 5.23 -11.36 1.27
N PRO A 54 5.48 -12.45 0.50
CA PRO A 54 5.48 -12.41 -0.96
C PRO A 54 4.18 -11.88 -1.56
N PHE A 55 4.30 -11.25 -2.72
CA PHE A 55 3.19 -10.60 -3.44
C PHE A 55 1.95 -11.49 -3.57
N ALA A 56 2.10 -12.75 -3.99
CA ALA A 56 0.97 -13.67 -4.17
C ALA A 56 0.14 -13.87 -2.89
N ARG A 57 0.81 -14.13 -1.75
CA ARG A 57 0.14 -14.32 -0.46
C ARG A 57 -0.49 -13.03 0.04
N LYS A 58 0.23 -11.91 -0.12
CA LYS A 58 -0.24 -10.59 0.26
C LYS A 58 -1.50 -10.21 -0.54
N MET A 59 -1.50 -10.42 -1.85
CA MET A 59 -2.61 -10.04 -2.72
C MET A 59 -3.91 -10.72 -2.31
N LEU A 60 -3.87 -12.03 -2.04
CA LEU A 60 -5.04 -12.78 -1.55
C LEU A 60 -5.62 -12.18 -0.26
N GLY A 61 -4.76 -11.77 0.68
CA GLY A 61 -5.19 -11.08 1.89
C GLY A 61 -5.74 -9.67 1.61
N CYS A 62 -5.11 -8.94 0.68
CA CYS A 62 -5.48 -7.58 0.34
C CYS A 62 -6.81 -7.45 -0.41
N LEU A 63 -7.25 -8.46 -1.17
CA LEU A 63 -8.58 -8.47 -1.79
C LEU A 63 -9.72 -8.37 -0.76
N ASN A 64 -9.49 -8.84 0.46
CA ASN A 64 -10.43 -8.74 1.59
C ASN A 64 -10.13 -7.54 2.51
N CYS A 65 -9.18 -6.68 2.15
CA CYS A 65 -8.83 -5.51 2.95
C CYS A 65 -9.84 -4.39 2.75
N ARG A 66 -10.46 -3.92 3.84
CA ARG A 66 -11.40 -2.79 3.82
C ARG A 66 -10.81 -1.52 3.18
N PHE A 67 -9.49 -1.33 3.29
CA PHE A 67 -8.86 -0.18 2.65
C PHE A 67 -8.87 -0.31 1.12
N LEU A 68 -8.52 -1.46 0.55
CA LEU A 68 -8.58 -1.67 -0.89
C LEU A 68 -10.01 -1.45 -1.39
N GLN A 69 -10.99 -2.06 -0.73
CA GLN A 69 -12.42 -1.88 -1.04
C GLN A 69 -12.82 -0.41 -1.01
N SER A 70 -12.44 0.33 0.04
CA SER A 70 -12.72 1.77 0.13
C SER A 70 -12.07 2.58 -1.00
N VAL A 71 -10.86 2.19 -1.45
CA VAL A 71 -10.22 2.85 -2.60
C VAL A 71 -10.97 2.53 -3.88
N GLN A 72 -11.36 1.27 -4.09
CA GLN A 72 -12.16 0.86 -5.23
C GLN A 72 -13.49 1.60 -5.30
N ASP A 73 -14.20 1.74 -4.18
CA ASP A 73 -15.48 2.46 -4.12
C ASP A 73 -15.29 3.95 -4.43
N THR A 74 -14.26 4.57 -3.83
CA THR A 74 -13.97 6.00 -4.03
C THR A 74 -13.56 6.32 -5.48
N GLU A 75 -12.76 5.45 -6.10
CA GLU A 75 -12.27 5.68 -7.46
C GLU A 75 -13.26 5.21 -8.55
N SER A 76 -14.13 4.26 -8.22
CA SER A 76 -15.17 3.71 -9.10
C SER A 76 -14.58 3.33 -10.48
N ASN A 77 -15.05 3.97 -11.57
CA ASN A 77 -14.62 3.65 -12.93
C ASN A 77 -13.15 3.99 -13.24
N SER A 78 -12.50 4.80 -12.42
CA SER A 78 -11.08 5.16 -12.58
C SER A 78 -10.16 4.32 -11.70
N PHE A 79 -10.70 3.30 -11.01
CA PHE A 79 -9.91 2.45 -10.13
C PHE A 79 -8.85 1.66 -10.90
N ILE A 80 -7.61 1.72 -10.43
CA ILE A 80 -6.48 0.96 -10.93
C ILE A 80 -6.04 0.00 -9.84
N LEU A 81 -6.27 -1.30 -10.08
CA LEU A 81 -5.85 -2.35 -9.16
C LEU A 81 -4.33 -2.54 -9.15
N MET A 82 -3.67 -2.48 -10.31
CA MET A 82 -2.23 -2.66 -10.41
C MET A 82 -1.62 -1.49 -11.17
N PRO A 83 -0.71 -0.72 -10.57
CA PRO A 83 0.06 0.26 -11.32
C PRO A 83 0.90 -0.48 -12.37
N ARG A 84 0.91 0.03 -13.60
CA ARG A 84 1.79 -0.52 -14.65
C ARG A 84 3.23 -0.19 -14.27
N ALA A 85 4.09 -1.21 -14.25
CA ALA A 85 5.54 -1.00 -14.19
C ALA A 85 5.93 -0.13 -15.40
N LYS A 86 6.67 0.95 -15.17
CA LYS A 86 7.27 1.67 -16.28
C LYS A 86 8.43 0.79 -16.77
N LYS A 87 8.37 0.40 -18.05
CA LYS A 87 9.51 -0.23 -18.73
C LYS A 87 10.69 0.74 -18.75
#